data_AF-A0A1B8P044-F1
#
_entry.id   AF-A0A1B8P044-F1
#
_cell.length_a   1.000
_cell.length_b   1.000
_cell.length_c   1.000
_cell.angle_alpha   90.00
_cell.angle_beta   90.00
_cell.angle_gamma   90.00
#
_symmetry.space_group_name_H-M   'P 1'
#
loop_
_entity.id
_entity.type
_entity.pdbx_description
1 polymer ?
#
loop_
_entity_poly.entity_id
_entity_poly.type
_entity_poly.pdbx_seq_one_letter_code
_entity_poly.pdbx_strand_id
1 'polypeptide(L)'
;MIPEFGHLLLAELKRGHVRDWAATLTCSNKRIANLVSPLRAALDDAMHDELIPANPLAGWHYRKQEDPRERDELDPFTADEQAAILAACQDAGRPLLQFAFWTGLRTSELVALEWGDIDWRRKRLKVARAITQAAKGQAEGPKTTAGARTIDLLPRAIEALKSQKAQSYLHPSGRVFLNPRTGDPWTGDQAIRKTLWTHVLKRAGVRYRRPYQTRHTYASMMVSAGEPLAWVSRQMGHTSVVTTARIYAQWIPSTQQQAGMLAAAKYTL
;
A
#
# COMPACT_ATOMS: atom_id res chain seq x y z
N MET A 1 -2.08 4.75 26.13
CA MET A 1 -0.87 5.03 26.93
C MET A 1 0.09 3.86 26.87
N ILE A 2 1.40 4.12 26.98
CA ILE A 2 2.43 3.08 27.04
C ILE A 2 2.49 2.59 28.50
N PRO A 3 2.16 1.32 28.80
CA PRO A 3 2.04 0.84 30.18
C PRO A 3 3.29 1.08 31.03
N GLU A 4 4.48 1.03 30.41
CA GLU A 4 5.77 1.28 31.06
C GLU A 4 5.78 2.56 31.89
N PHE A 5 5.18 3.65 31.40
CA PHE A 5 5.23 4.95 32.07
C PHE A 5 4.02 5.23 32.96
N GLY A 6 3.10 4.27 33.12
CA GLY A 6 1.85 4.47 33.85
C GLY A 6 2.01 4.74 35.36
N HIS A 7 3.21 4.49 35.90
CA HIS A 7 3.56 4.73 37.30
C HIS A 7 4.19 6.11 37.55
N LEU A 8 4.50 6.88 36.50
CA LEU A 8 5.13 8.20 36.60
C LEU A 8 4.06 9.29 36.56
N LEU A 9 4.25 10.34 37.34
CA LEU A 9 3.49 11.57 37.15
C LEU A 9 3.89 12.24 35.83
N LEU A 10 2.96 12.97 35.23
CA LEU A 10 3.19 13.66 33.97
C LEU A 10 4.41 14.62 34.05
N ALA A 11 4.56 15.35 35.16
CA ALA A 11 5.68 16.25 35.40
C ALA A 11 7.03 15.54 35.63
N GLU A 12 7.01 14.25 35.99
CA GLU A 12 8.22 13.44 36.24
C GLU A 12 8.74 12.79 34.96
N LEU A 13 7.92 12.67 33.93
CA LEU A 13 8.29 12.01 32.69
C LEU A 13 9.38 12.82 31.96
N LYS A 14 10.58 12.24 31.87
CA LYS A 14 11.73 12.84 31.18
C LYS A 14 12.08 12.04 29.93
N ARG A 15 12.79 12.71 29.02
CA ARG A 15 13.39 12.09 27.82
C ARG A 15 14.23 10.85 28.15
N GLY A 16 14.94 10.87 29.29
CA GLY A 16 15.76 9.74 29.77
C GLY A 16 14.94 8.46 29.89
N HIS A 17 13.77 8.50 30.53
CA HIS A 17 12.88 7.35 30.69
C HIS A 17 12.47 6.75 29.34
N VAL A 18 12.14 7.61 28.38
CA VAL A 18 11.72 7.15 27.04
C VAL A 18 12.88 6.59 26.24
N ARG A 19 14.08 7.18 26.37
CA ARG A 19 15.31 6.66 25.75
C ARG A 19 15.64 5.28 26.32
N ASP A 20 15.64 5.14 27.63
CA ASP A 20 16.07 3.92 28.31
C ASP A 20 15.07 2.78 28.02
N TRP A 21 13.76 3.06 28.05
CA TRP A 21 12.75 2.12 27.58
C TRP A 21 12.92 1.76 26.10
N ALA A 22 13.09 2.75 25.22
CA ALA A 22 13.26 2.50 23.78
C ALA A 22 14.51 1.66 23.48
N ALA A 23 15.55 1.74 24.31
CA ALA A 23 16.75 0.91 24.21
C ALA A 23 16.49 -0.57 24.53
N THR A 24 15.48 -0.90 25.33
CA THR A 24 15.09 -2.29 25.61
C THR A 24 14.34 -2.94 24.44
N LEU A 25 13.82 -2.14 23.50
CA LEU A 25 13.01 -2.64 22.39
C LEU A 25 13.88 -3.31 21.31
N THR A 26 13.62 -4.60 21.07
CA THR A 26 14.30 -5.40 20.04
C THR A 26 13.81 -5.11 18.60
N CYS A 27 12.72 -4.36 18.45
CA CYS A 27 12.12 -4.06 17.16
C CYS A 27 12.87 -2.97 16.36
N SER A 28 12.43 -2.72 15.12
CA SER A 28 13.11 -1.75 14.23
C SER A 28 13.01 -0.31 14.70
N ASN A 29 13.99 0.52 14.31
CA ASN A 29 13.93 1.97 14.54
C ASN A 29 12.61 2.60 14.08
N LYS A 30 12.05 2.14 12.94
CA LYS A 30 10.73 2.59 12.46
C LYS A 30 9.60 2.19 13.41
N ARG A 31 9.63 0.97 13.94
CA ARG A 31 8.62 0.51 14.91
C ARG A 31 8.75 1.25 16.25
N ILE A 32 9.97 1.49 16.72
CA ILE A 32 10.22 2.31 17.92
C ILE A 32 9.67 3.72 17.70
N ALA A 33 9.97 4.36 16.58
CA ALA A 33 9.43 5.67 16.25
C ALA A 33 7.89 5.69 16.26
N ASN A 34 7.25 4.65 15.71
CA ASN A 34 5.78 4.50 15.75
C ASN A 34 5.23 4.28 17.15
N LEU A 35 5.98 3.64 18.05
CA LEU A 35 5.59 3.43 19.44
C LEU A 35 5.74 4.72 20.27
N VAL A 36 6.77 5.52 20.00
CA VAL A 36 7.04 6.79 20.70
C VAL A 36 6.18 7.94 20.19
N SER A 37 5.79 7.92 18.90
CA SER A 37 5.05 9.03 18.28
C SER A 37 3.74 9.41 19.00
N PRO A 38 2.89 8.45 19.44
CA PRO A 38 1.68 8.78 20.20
C PRO A 38 1.97 9.43 21.55
N LEU A 39 3.04 9.01 22.24
CA LEU A 39 3.46 9.63 23.49
C LEU A 39 3.92 11.07 23.27
N ARG A 40 4.70 11.31 22.20
CA ARG A 40 5.13 12.67 21.86
C ARG A 40 3.95 13.60 21.60
N ALA A 41 2.95 13.13 20.84
CA ALA A 41 1.74 13.89 20.56
C ALA A 41 0.93 14.19 21.83
N ALA A 42 0.73 13.20 22.70
CA ALA A 42 0.04 13.42 23.97
C ALA A 42 0.76 14.43 24.89
N LEU A 43 2.10 14.49 24.83
CA LEU A 43 2.89 15.48 25.55
C LEU A 43 2.84 16.88 24.91
N ASP A 44 2.65 16.97 23.60
CA ASP A 44 2.36 18.25 22.93
C ASP A 44 0.99 18.76 23.40
N ASP A 45 -0.04 17.91 23.41
CA ASP A 45 -1.38 18.27 23.92
C ASP A 45 -1.31 18.72 25.39
N ALA A 46 -0.61 17.98 26.24
CA ALA A 46 -0.44 18.35 27.66
C ALA A 46 0.29 19.69 27.86
N MET A 47 1.22 20.04 26.99
CA MET A 47 1.88 21.34 27.01
C MET A 47 0.92 22.45 26.56
N HIS A 48 0.11 22.20 25.52
CA HIS A 48 -0.90 23.15 25.05
C HIS A 48 -2.01 23.40 26.07
N ASP A 49 -2.37 22.39 26.85
CA ASP A 49 -3.31 22.48 27.97
C ASP A 49 -2.66 23.00 29.27
N GLU A 50 -1.41 23.48 29.21
CA GLU A 50 -0.65 24.06 30.33
C GLU A 50 -0.43 23.10 31.52
N LEU A 51 -0.60 21.80 31.32
CA LEU A 51 -0.34 20.77 32.36
C LEU A 51 1.16 20.56 32.63
N ILE A 52 1.99 20.87 31.62
CA ILE A 52 3.44 20.89 31.71
C ILE A 52 3.99 22.11 30.99
N PRO A 53 5.15 22.67 31.43
CA PRO A 53 5.71 23.87 30.81
C PRO A 53 6.32 23.63 29.42
N ALA A 54 6.68 22.37 29.09
CA ALA A 54 7.26 22.01 27.80
C ALA A 54 7.15 20.50 27.54
N ASN A 55 7.03 20.11 26.27
CA ASN A 55 7.13 18.71 25.86
C ASN A 55 8.61 18.22 25.94
N PRO A 56 8.95 17.26 26.82
CA PRO A 56 10.34 16.76 26.97
C PRO A 56 10.85 16.00 25.72
N LEU A 57 9.94 15.57 24.85
CA LEU A 57 10.23 14.83 23.61
C LEU A 57 10.14 15.71 22.35
N ALA A 58 9.90 17.02 22.49
CA ALA A 58 9.86 17.94 21.35
C ALA A 58 11.14 17.85 20.52
N GLY A 59 10.99 17.65 19.21
CA GLY A 59 12.09 17.50 18.25
C GLY A 59 13.00 16.28 18.45
N TRP A 60 12.72 15.42 19.43
CA TRP A 60 13.57 14.28 19.76
C TRP A 60 13.06 12.98 19.15
N HIS A 61 13.99 12.24 18.55
CA HIS A 61 13.74 10.94 17.95
C HIS A 61 14.78 9.94 18.44
N TYR A 62 14.30 8.85 19.06
CA TYR A 62 15.16 7.73 19.39
C TYR A 62 15.63 7.02 18.12
N ARG A 63 16.92 6.70 18.06
CA ARG A 63 17.50 5.86 17.01
C ARG A 63 18.61 5.03 17.60
N LYS A 64 18.46 3.71 17.60
CA LYS A 64 19.58 2.80 17.86
C LYS A 64 20.46 2.66 16.62
N GLN A 65 21.75 2.39 16.82
CA GLN A 65 22.60 1.87 15.76
C GLN A 65 22.02 0.52 15.32
N GLU A 66 21.63 0.46 14.06
CA GLU A 66 21.29 -0.77 13.37
C GLU A 66 22.06 -0.73 12.06
N ASP A 67 22.52 -1.88 11.59
CA ASP A 67 23.00 -2.00 10.22
C ASP A 67 21.94 -1.46 9.26
N PRO A 68 22.35 -0.86 8.12
CA PRO A 68 21.43 -0.50 7.07
C PRO A 68 20.61 -1.75 6.72
N ARG A 69 19.36 -1.78 7.18
CA ARG A 69 18.44 -2.85 6.80
C ARG A 69 18.30 -2.79 5.28
N GLU A 70 18.38 -3.94 4.62
CA GLU A 70 17.83 -4.09 3.28
C GLU A 70 16.44 -3.46 3.31
N ARG A 71 16.25 -2.38 2.54
CA ARG A 71 14.93 -1.74 2.41
C ARG A 71 13.98 -2.85 2.01
N ASP A 72 12.76 -2.91 2.58
CA ASP A 72 11.71 -3.88 2.17
C ASP A 72 11.73 -3.91 0.62
N GLU A 73 12.34 -4.95 0.05
CA GLU A 73 12.97 -4.80 -1.26
C GLU A 73 11.89 -4.61 -2.29
N LEU A 74 12.09 -3.61 -3.14
CA LEU A 74 11.23 -3.42 -4.27
C LEU A 74 11.54 -4.54 -5.26
N ASP A 75 10.73 -5.58 -5.17
CA ASP A 75 10.93 -6.89 -5.79
C ASP A 75 9.65 -7.19 -6.58
N PRO A 76 9.47 -6.52 -7.73
CA PRO A 76 8.30 -6.67 -8.59
C PRO A 76 8.37 -8.00 -9.34
N PHE A 77 7.21 -8.57 -9.64
CA PHE A 77 7.12 -9.81 -10.39
C PHE A 77 7.43 -9.59 -11.87
N THR A 78 8.19 -10.49 -12.48
CA THR A 78 8.42 -10.49 -13.93
C THR A 78 7.12 -10.79 -14.69
N ALA A 79 7.09 -10.57 -16.01
CA ALA A 79 5.95 -10.94 -16.83
C ALA A 79 5.65 -12.46 -16.77
N ASP A 80 6.69 -13.29 -16.75
CA ASP A 80 6.56 -14.74 -16.66
C ASP A 80 6.04 -15.17 -15.29
N GLU A 81 6.53 -14.56 -14.21
CA GLU A 81 6.00 -14.83 -12.86
C GLU A 81 4.53 -14.42 -12.75
N GLN A 82 4.14 -13.25 -13.29
CA GLN A 82 2.74 -12.83 -13.33
C GLN A 82 1.87 -13.84 -14.08
N ALA A 83 2.32 -14.30 -15.25
CA ALA A 83 1.62 -15.31 -16.03
C ALA A 83 1.47 -16.64 -15.27
N ALA A 84 2.55 -17.12 -14.66
CA ALA A 84 2.56 -18.35 -13.86
C ALA A 84 1.62 -18.25 -12.65
N ILE A 85 1.61 -17.11 -11.94
CA ILE A 85 0.72 -16.86 -10.80
C ILE A 85 -0.75 -16.89 -11.24
N LEU A 86 -1.10 -16.21 -12.33
CA LEU A 86 -2.48 -16.19 -12.83
C LEU A 86 -2.91 -17.55 -13.39
N ALA A 87 -2.02 -18.31 -14.01
CA ALA A 87 -2.29 -19.65 -14.50
C ALA A 87 -2.50 -20.66 -13.35
N ALA A 88 -1.73 -20.55 -12.27
CA ALA A 88 -1.84 -21.41 -11.09
C ALA A 88 -3.10 -21.10 -10.25
N CYS A 89 -3.67 -19.89 -10.38
CA CYS A 89 -4.90 -19.51 -9.73
C CYS A 89 -6.11 -19.98 -10.56
N GLN A 90 -6.53 -21.23 -10.36
CA GLN A 90 -7.69 -21.81 -11.06
C GLN A 90 -9.02 -21.59 -10.32
N ASP A 91 -8.97 -21.06 -9.10
CA ASP A 91 -10.13 -20.76 -8.29
C ASP A 91 -10.74 -19.38 -8.60
N ALA A 92 -11.88 -19.09 -7.99
CA ALA A 92 -12.58 -17.82 -8.08
C ALA A 92 -11.76 -16.60 -7.60
N GLY A 93 -10.56 -16.78 -7.02
CA GLY A 93 -9.63 -15.71 -6.66
C GLY A 93 -8.80 -15.14 -7.81
N ARG A 94 -8.77 -15.77 -8.99
CA ARG A 94 -7.99 -15.29 -10.16
C ARG A 94 -8.29 -13.85 -10.57
N PRO A 95 -9.56 -13.41 -10.66
CA PRO A 95 -9.87 -12.04 -11.05
C PRO A 95 -9.33 -11.01 -10.07
N LEU A 96 -9.33 -11.30 -8.77
CA LEU A 96 -8.73 -10.43 -7.74
C LEU A 96 -7.24 -10.21 -8.02
N LEU A 97 -6.49 -11.29 -8.30
CA LEU A 97 -5.05 -11.21 -8.55
C LEU A 97 -4.73 -10.45 -9.85
N GLN A 98 -5.46 -10.76 -10.93
CA GLN A 98 -5.31 -10.04 -12.19
C GLN A 98 -5.61 -8.55 -12.01
N PHE A 99 -6.68 -8.22 -11.30
CA PHE A 99 -7.03 -6.84 -11.03
C PHE A 99 -5.96 -6.12 -10.19
N ALA A 100 -5.37 -6.79 -9.20
CA ALA A 100 -4.29 -6.24 -8.38
C ALA A 100 -3.04 -5.87 -9.22
N PHE A 101 -2.62 -6.75 -10.13
CA PHE A 101 -1.49 -6.48 -11.03
C PHE A 101 -1.74 -5.32 -12.02
N TRP A 102 -3.00 -5.04 -12.35
CA TRP A 102 -3.36 -4.09 -13.42
C TRP A 102 -3.99 -2.78 -12.95
N THR A 103 -4.02 -2.53 -11.64
CA THR A 103 -4.59 -1.29 -11.06
C THR A 103 -3.69 -0.59 -10.05
N GLY A 104 -2.71 -1.30 -9.49
CA GLY A 104 -1.83 -0.75 -8.46
C GLY A 104 -2.56 -0.37 -7.17
N LEU A 105 -3.77 -0.87 -6.92
CA LEU A 105 -4.50 -0.61 -5.69
C LEU A 105 -3.79 -1.23 -4.48
N ARG A 106 -4.00 -0.64 -3.30
CA ARG A 106 -3.60 -1.28 -2.03
C ARG A 106 -4.53 -2.45 -1.75
N THR A 107 -4.06 -3.50 -1.07
CA THR A 107 -4.92 -4.65 -0.72
C THR A 107 -6.18 -4.23 0.03
N SER A 108 -6.09 -3.24 0.94
CA SER A 108 -7.24 -2.71 1.66
C SER A 108 -8.26 -1.99 0.76
N GLU A 109 -7.82 -1.40 -0.35
CA GLU A 109 -8.69 -0.77 -1.35
C GLU A 109 -9.37 -1.85 -2.21
N LEU A 110 -8.64 -2.92 -2.57
CA LEU A 110 -9.20 -4.09 -3.28
C LEU A 110 -10.32 -4.75 -2.49
N VAL A 111 -10.11 -4.93 -1.18
CA VAL A 111 -11.07 -5.57 -0.27
C VAL A 111 -12.33 -4.71 -0.10
N ALA A 112 -12.21 -3.38 -0.16
CA ALA A 112 -13.32 -2.46 0.02
C ALA A 112 -14.11 -2.18 -1.26
N LEU A 113 -13.66 -2.68 -2.41
CA LEU A 113 -14.23 -2.33 -3.70
C LEU A 113 -15.68 -2.83 -3.86
N GLU A 114 -16.59 -1.96 -4.31
CA GLU A 114 -17.97 -2.33 -4.64
C GLU A 114 -18.29 -2.09 -6.12
N TRP A 115 -19.31 -2.79 -6.63
CA TRP A 115 -19.73 -2.67 -8.03
C TRP A 115 -20.17 -1.26 -8.41
N GLY A 116 -20.75 -0.52 -7.46
CA GLY A 116 -21.16 0.88 -7.64
C GLY A 116 -20.00 1.87 -7.85
N ASP A 117 -18.76 1.48 -7.55
CA ASP A 117 -17.58 2.34 -7.74
C ASP A 117 -17.10 2.38 -9.20
N ILE A 118 -17.63 1.51 -10.07
CA ILE A 118 -17.14 1.28 -11.44
C ILE A 118 -17.99 2.04 -12.47
N ASP A 119 -17.38 3.03 -13.14
CA ASP A 119 -17.93 3.65 -14.35
C ASP A 119 -17.51 2.85 -15.58
N TRP A 120 -18.41 1.95 -16.02
CA TRP A 120 -18.19 1.08 -17.18
C TRP A 120 -18.09 1.85 -18.50
N ARG A 121 -18.78 3.00 -18.62
CA ARG A 121 -18.82 3.79 -19.85
C ARG A 121 -17.50 4.52 -20.04
N ARG A 122 -16.99 5.15 -18.98
CA ARG A 122 -15.71 5.88 -18.99
C ARG A 122 -14.50 5.00 -18.70
N LYS A 123 -14.72 3.72 -18.37
CA LYS A 123 -13.67 2.77 -17.95
C LYS A 123 -12.86 3.33 -16.79
N ARG A 124 -13.55 3.78 -15.74
CA ARG A 124 -12.94 4.39 -14.56
C ARG A 124 -13.42 3.75 -13.28
N LEU A 125 -12.56 3.76 -12.28
CA LEU A 125 -12.88 3.29 -10.93
C LEU A 125 -12.71 4.43 -9.93
N LYS A 126 -13.74 4.70 -9.13
CA LYS A 126 -13.65 5.55 -7.95
C LYS A 126 -13.13 4.76 -6.74
N VAL A 127 -11.90 5.03 -6.34
CA VAL A 127 -11.32 4.49 -5.10
C VAL A 127 -11.68 5.45 -3.97
N ALA A 128 -12.68 5.09 -3.16
CA ALA A 128 -13.19 5.94 -2.08
C ALA A 128 -13.04 5.33 -0.69
N ARG A 129 -12.71 4.05 -0.58
CA ARG A 129 -12.80 3.28 0.68
C ARG A 129 -11.61 2.36 0.84
N ALA A 130 -11.30 2.02 2.09
CA ALA A 130 -10.35 0.98 2.42
C ALA A 130 -10.84 0.19 3.64
N ILE A 131 -10.68 -1.14 3.61
CA ILE A 131 -10.96 -2.01 4.75
C ILE A 131 -9.62 -2.51 5.27
N THR A 132 -9.26 -2.07 6.46
CA THR A 132 -8.10 -2.61 7.18
C THR A 132 -8.54 -3.78 8.06
N GLN A 133 -7.59 -4.63 8.45
CA GLN A 133 -7.88 -5.72 9.40
C GLN A 133 -8.39 -5.20 10.75
N ALA A 134 -7.88 -4.06 11.21
CA ALA A 134 -8.32 -3.43 12.45
C ALA A 134 -9.80 -2.97 12.37
N ALA A 135 -10.29 -2.66 11.17
CA ALA A 135 -11.66 -2.23 10.94
C ALA A 135 -12.70 -3.37 10.99
N LYS A 136 -12.28 -4.64 11.20
CA LYS A 136 -13.15 -5.83 11.31
C LYS A 136 -14.25 -5.90 10.22
N GLY A 137 -13.89 -5.54 8.97
CA GLY A 137 -14.82 -5.58 7.83
C GLY A 137 -15.64 -4.30 7.61
N GLN A 138 -15.51 -3.29 8.47
CA GLN A 138 -16.09 -1.97 8.23
C GLN A 138 -15.20 -1.17 7.27
N ALA A 139 -15.83 -0.53 6.28
CA ALA A 139 -15.13 0.35 5.35
C ALA A 139 -14.77 1.66 6.07
N GLU A 140 -13.49 1.95 6.16
CA GLU A 140 -13.01 3.25 6.59
C GLU A 140 -12.92 4.17 5.37
N GLY A 141 -13.23 5.45 5.57
CA GLY A 141 -12.89 6.49 4.60
C GLY A 141 -11.38 6.49 4.31
N PRO A 142 -10.94 7.05 3.17
CA PRO A 142 -9.54 7.03 2.82
C PRO A 142 -8.75 7.82 3.87
N LYS A 143 -7.63 7.25 4.34
CA LYS A 143 -6.78 7.85 5.39
C LYS A 143 -6.21 9.24 5.06
N THR A 144 -6.36 9.69 3.81
CA THR A 144 -5.92 11.00 3.32
C THR A 144 -6.83 11.44 2.17
N THR A 145 -6.94 12.75 1.90
CA THR A 145 -7.67 13.30 0.75
C THR A 145 -7.17 12.74 -0.58
N ALA A 146 -5.87 12.45 -0.70
CA ALA A 146 -5.26 11.80 -1.87
C ALA A 146 -5.64 10.31 -2.04
N GLY A 147 -6.19 9.68 -0.99
CA GLY A 147 -6.68 8.31 -1.04
C GLY A 147 -8.01 8.18 -1.80
N ALA A 148 -8.84 9.23 -1.77
CA ALA A 148 -10.02 9.34 -2.63
C ALA A 148 -9.59 9.76 -4.04
N ARG A 149 -9.69 8.86 -5.01
CA ARG A 149 -9.23 9.13 -6.38
C ARG A 149 -10.07 8.39 -7.40
N THR A 150 -10.03 8.86 -8.64
CA THR A 150 -10.52 8.10 -9.79
C THR A 150 -9.33 7.61 -10.58
N ILE A 151 -9.31 6.31 -10.88
CA ILE A 151 -8.27 5.69 -11.70
C ILE A 151 -8.85 5.22 -13.03
N ASP A 152 -8.03 5.24 -14.07
CA ASP A 152 -8.36 4.63 -15.35
C ASP A 152 -8.24 3.10 -15.26
N LEU A 153 -9.24 2.38 -15.75
CA LEU A 153 -9.26 0.91 -15.80
C LEU A 153 -8.64 0.43 -17.12
N LEU A 154 -7.46 -0.18 -17.03
CA LEU A 154 -6.78 -0.77 -18.17
C LEU A 154 -7.51 -2.03 -18.67
N PRO A 155 -7.31 -2.45 -19.94
CA PRO A 155 -8.04 -3.57 -20.54
C PRO A 155 -8.04 -4.84 -19.68
N ARG A 156 -6.88 -5.23 -19.16
CA ARG A 156 -6.73 -6.41 -18.28
C ARG A 156 -7.46 -6.27 -16.94
N ALA A 157 -7.60 -5.05 -16.40
CA ALA A 157 -8.39 -4.81 -15.20
C ALA A 157 -9.90 -4.94 -15.51
N ILE A 158 -10.35 -4.47 -16.68
CA ILE A 158 -11.74 -4.63 -17.13
C ILE A 158 -12.08 -6.10 -17.36
N GLU A 159 -11.17 -6.87 -17.98
CA GLU A 159 -11.32 -8.32 -18.17
C GLU A 159 -11.53 -9.04 -16.83
N ALA A 160 -10.72 -8.71 -15.83
CA ALA A 160 -10.88 -9.25 -14.48
C ALA A 160 -12.25 -8.90 -13.88
N LEU A 161 -12.69 -7.65 -13.98
CA LEU A 161 -14.02 -7.26 -13.49
C LEU A 161 -15.16 -7.98 -14.22
N LYS A 162 -15.06 -8.15 -15.54
CA LYS A 162 -16.07 -8.90 -16.32
C LYS A 162 -16.15 -10.36 -15.88
N SER A 163 -15.00 -11.01 -15.69
CA SER A 163 -14.92 -12.38 -15.16
C SER A 163 -15.52 -12.50 -13.75
N GLN A 164 -15.30 -11.48 -12.91
CA GLN A 164 -15.79 -11.47 -11.53
C GLN A 164 -17.32 -11.31 -11.44
N LYS A 165 -17.98 -10.67 -12.42
CA LYS A 165 -19.42 -10.38 -12.35
C LYS A 165 -20.27 -11.62 -12.08
N ALA A 166 -19.96 -12.74 -12.72
CA ALA A 166 -20.73 -13.98 -12.56
C ALA A 166 -20.72 -14.51 -11.11
N GLN A 167 -19.73 -14.12 -10.30
CA GLN A 167 -19.56 -14.62 -8.94
C GLN A 167 -20.16 -13.70 -7.88
N SER A 168 -20.15 -12.38 -8.09
CA SER A 168 -20.45 -11.42 -7.01
C SER A 168 -21.34 -10.25 -7.39
N TYR A 169 -21.77 -10.11 -8.65
CA TYR A 169 -22.57 -8.95 -9.07
C TYR A 169 -23.92 -8.86 -8.35
N LEU A 170 -24.56 -10.00 -8.09
CA LEU A 170 -25.83 -10.08 -7.38
C LEU A 170 -25.67 -10.35 -5.87
N HIS A 171 -24.43 -10.39 -5.37
CA HIS A 171 -24.19 -10.67 -3.96
C HIS A 171 -24.68 -9.49 -3.09
N PRO A 172 -25.43 -9.73 -1.99
CA PRO A 172 -26.08 -8.68 -1.20
C PRO A 172 -25.11 -7.67 -0.56
N SER A 173 -23.84 -8.05 -0.38
CA SER A 173 -22.82 -7.13 0.14
C SER A 173 -22.40 -6.02 -0.85
N GLY A 174 -22.71 -6.17 -2.14
CA GLY A 174 -22.26 -5.26 -3.21
C GLY A 174 -20.76 -5.28 -3.51
N ARG A 175 -19.97 -6.10 -2.78
CA ARG A 175 -18.50 -6.19 -2.92
C ARG A 175 -18.12 -6.88 -4.22
N VAL A 176 -17.07 -6.35 -4.89
CA VAL A 176 -16.57 -6.93 -6.14
C VAL A 176 -15.87 -8.25 -5.88
N PHE A 177 -14.94 -8.31 -4.93
CA PHE A 177 -14.18 -9.52 -4.66
C PHE A 177 -14.63 -10.19 -3.36
N LEU A 178 -14.93 -11.48 -3.47
CA LEU A 178 -15.36 -12.34 -2.36
C LEU A 178 -14.27 -13.37 -2.06
N ASN A 179 -14.29 -13.91 -0.84
CA ASN A 179 -13.45 -15.03 -0.46
C ASN A 179 -14.00 -16.30 -1.12
N PRO A 180 -13.26 -16.94 -2.04
CA PRO A 180 -13.76 -18.09 -2.79
C PRO A 180 -14.02 -19.31 -1.90
N ARG A 181 -13.49 -19.32 -0.65
CA ARG A 181 -13.71 -20.41 0.31
C ARG A 181 -15.01 -20.25 1.12
N THR A 182 -15.49 -19.03 1.33
CA THR A 182 -16.65 -18.77 2.19
C THR A 182 -17.83 -18.17 1.44
N GLY A 183 -17.60 -17.56 0.27
CA GLY A 183 -18.61 -16.78 -0.45
C GLY A 183 -18.78 -15.36 0.10
N ASP A 184 -18.27 -15.07 1.29
CA ASP A 184 -18.39 -13.76 1.93
C ASP A 184 -17.32 -12.75 1.45
N PRO A 185 -17.53 -11.44 1.67
CA PRO A 185 -16.49 -10.44 1.49
C PRO A 185 -15.18 -10.77 2.22
N TRP A 186 -14.07 -10.39 1.61
CA TRP A 186 -12.78 -10.42 2.29
C TRP A 186 -12.79 -9.51 3.52
N THR A 187 -12.19 -9.96 4.62
CA THR A 187 -12.07 -9.17 5.86
C THR A 187 -10.79 -8.33 5.90
N GLY A 188 -9.89 -8.50 4.91
CA GLY A 188 -8.67 -7.72 4.73
C GLY A 188 -7.47 -8.54 4.22
N ASP A 189 -6.29 -7.92 4.22
CA ASP A 189 -5.06 -8.44 3.58
C ASP A 189 -4.60 -9.79 4.11
N GLN A 190 -4.70 -10.05 5.41
CA GLN A 190 -4.22 -11.32 6.00
C GLN A 190 -5.02 -12.53 5.52
N ALA A 191 -6.33 -12.37 5.31
CA ALA A 191 -7.17 -13.44 4.78
C ALA A 191 -6.70 -13.81 3.37
N ILE A 192 -6.59 -12.81 2.47
CA ILE A 192 -6.07 -13.01 1.10
C ILE A 192 -4.67 -13.64 1.13
N ARG A 193 -3.77 -13.12 1.97
CA ARG A 193 -2.40 -13.60 2.10
C ARG A 193 -2.36 -15.08 2.47
N LYS A 194 -3.09 -15.48 3.52
CA LYS A 194 -3.01 -16.82 4.12
C LYS A 194 -3.80 -17.86 3.34
N THR A 195 -4.95 -17.51 2.76
CA THR A 195 -5.88 -18.50 2.19
C THR A 195 -5.88 -18.57 0.67
N LEU A 196 -5.34 -17.55 -0.02
CA LEU A 196 -5.26 -17.52 -1.49
C LEU A 196 -3.81 -17.38 -1.95
N TRP A 197 -3.18 -16.26 -1.63
CA TRP A 197 -1.92 -15.83 -2.22
C TRP A 197 -0.76 -16.80 -1.97
N THR A 198 -0.55 -17.22 -0.71
CA THR A 198 0.55 -18.13 -0.36
C THR A 198 0.42 -19.47 -1.09
N HIS A 199 -0.80 -19.98 -1.27
CA HIS A 199 -1.04 -21.23 -1.98
C HIS A 199 -0.86 -21.07 -3.50
N VAL A 200 -1.30 -19.95 -4.08
CA VAL A 200 -1.09 -19.65 -5.50
C VAL A 200 0.39 -19.55 -5.83
N LEU A 201 1.19 -18.79 -5.06
CA LEU A 201 2.64 -18.68 -5.30
C LEU A 201 3.33 -20.05 -5.22
N LYS A 202 2.99 -20.87 -4.23
CA LYS A 202 3.53 -22.23 -4.08
C LYS A 202 3.20 -23.10 -5.31
N ARG A 203 1.95 -23.07 -5.78
CA ARG A 203 1.52 -23.80 -6.99
C ARG A 203 2.21 -23.30 -8.25
N ALA A 204 2.44 -22.00 -8.35
CA ALA A 204 3.10 -21.37 -9.50
C ALA A 204 4.62 -21.62 -9.54
N GLY A 205 5.22 -22.19 -8.49
CA GLY A 205 6.66 -22.31 -8.38
C GLY A 205 7.39 -20.97 -8.24
N VAL A 206 6.68 -19.91 -7.83
CA VAL A 206 7.22 -18.55 -7.71
C VAL A 206 7.63 -18.28 -6.26
N ARG A 207 8.82 -17.70 -6.07
CA ARG A 207 9.31 -17.32 -4.73
C ARG A 207 8.29 -16.45 -4.00
N TYR A 208 8.11 -16.74 -2.71
CA TYR A 208 7.19 -15.98 -1.88
C TYR A 208 7.57 -14.50 -1.82
N ARG A 209 6.58 -13.65 -2.12
CA ARG A 209 6.58 -12.21 -1.88
C ARG A 209 5.24 -11.80 -1.29
N ARG A 210 5.13 -10.67 -0.59
CA ARG A 210 3.85 -10.23 0.00
C ARG A 210 2.87 -9.78 -1.10
N PRO A 211 1.53 -9.86 -0.89
CA PRO A 211 0.55 -9.39 -1.87
C PRO A 211 0.76 -7.94 -2.33
N TYR A 212 1.31 -7.09 -1.44
CA TYR A 212 1.64 -5.70 -1.74
C TYR A 212 2.62 -5.54 -2.91
N GLN A 213 3.42 -6.56 -3.25
CA GLN A 213 4.29 -6.51 -4.43
C GLN A 213 3.53 -6.45 -5.74
N THR A 214 2.25 -6.83 -5.80
CA THR A 214 1.40 -6.62 -7.00
C THR A 214 1.31 -5.12 -7.35
N ARG A 215 1.25 -4.25 -6.35
CA ARG A 215 1.25 -2.79 -6.52
C ARG A 215 2.61 -2.27 -6.98
N HIS A 216 3.70 -2.82 -6.44
CA HIS A 216 5.05 -2.49 -6.90
C HIS A 216 5.28 -2.96 -8.34
N THR A 217 4.76 -4.14 -8.70
CA THR A 217 4.78 -4.71 -10.05
C THR A 217 4.02 -3.85 -11.04
N TYR A 218 2.81 -3.40 -10.68
CA TYR A 218 2.05 -2.45 -11.50
C TYR A 218 2.88 -1.19 -11.78
N ALA A 219 3.45 -0.58 -10.74
CA ALA A 219 4.19 0.66 -10.87
C ALA A 219 5.45 0.51 -11.72
N SER A 220 6.27 -0.52 -11.44
CA SER A 220 7.47 -0.80 -12.23
C SER A 220 7.11 -1.11 -13.68
N MET A 221 6.07 -1.90 -13.93
CA MET A 221 5.60 -2.24 -15.28
C MET A 221 5.16 -0.99 -16.05
N MET A 222 4.35 -0.11 -15.46
CA MET A 222 3.90 1.13 -16.12
C MET A 222 5.08 2.04 -16.42
N VAL A 223 5.99 2.21 -15.46
CA VAL A 223 7.18 3.05 -15.64
C VAL A 223 8.11 2.48 -16.72
N SER A 224 8.37 1.17 -16.71
CA SER A 224 9.13 0.48 -17.76
C SER A 224 8.49 0.58 -19.14
N ALA A 225 7.15 0.67 -19.21
CA ALA A 225 6.44 0.87 -20.46
C ALA A 225 6.52 2.32 -20.97
N GLY A 226 7.12 3.25 -20.21
CA GLY A 226 7.25 4.65 -20.58
C GLY A 226 6.06 5.53 -20.18
N GLU A 227 5.16 5.04 -19.33
CA GLU A 227 4.03 5.84 -18.87
C GLU A 227 4.49 7.07 -18.07
N PRO A 228 3.83 8.24 -18.22
CA PRO A 228 4.22 9.44 -17.47
C PRO A 228 4.16 9.22 -15.96
N LEU A 229 5.26 9.51 -15.26
CA LEU A 229 5.36 9.35 -13.79
C LEU A 229 4.22 10.04 -13.05
N ALA A 230 3.77 11.20 -13.53
CA ALA A 230 2.64 11.93 -12.95
C ALA A 230 1.33 11.14 -13.08
N TRP A 231 1.09 10.47 -14.21
CA TRP A 231 -0.08 9.62 -14.40
C TRP A 231 -0.01 8.37 -13.50
N VAL A 232 1.13 7.66 -13.47
CA VAL A 232 1.34 6.50 -12.58
C VAL A 232 1.14 6.90 -11.10
N SER A 233 1.69 8.04 -10.69
CA SER A 233 1.55 8.59 -9.35
C SER A 233 0.08 8.85 -8.96
N ARG A 234 -0.71 9.40 -9.89
CA ARG A 234 -2.16 9.63 -9.70
C ARG A 234 -2.93 8.31 -9.60
N GLN A 235 -2.68 7.36 -10.52
CA GLN A 235 -3.31 6.03 -10.49
C GLN A 235 -3.05 5.32 -9.14
N MET A 236 -1.83 5.45 -8.61
CA MET A 236 -1.44 4.86 -7.33
C MET A 236 -1.96 5.63 -6.10
N GLY A 237 -2.37 6.89 -6.24
CA GLY A 237 -2.76 7.73 -5.09
C GLY A 237 -1.57 8.04 -4.18
N HIS A 238 -0.44 8.43 -4.76
CA HIS A 238 0.67 9.04 -4.02
C HIS A 238 0.42 10.54 -3.90
N THR A 239 0.68 11.10 -2.71
CA THR A 239 0.53 12.54 -2.41
C THR A 239 1.48 13.42 -3.21
N SER A 240 2.60 12.86 -3.69
CA SER A 240 3.58 13.57 -4.51
C SER A 240 4.19 12.64 -5.54
N VAL A 241 4.37 13.15 -6.77
CA VAL A 241 5.10 12.47 -7.84
C VAL A 241 6.54 12.16 -7.45
N VAL A 242 7.14 12.97 -6.56
CA VAL A 242 8.50 12.74 -6.03
C VAL A 242 8.59 11.40 -5.31
N THR A 243 7.52 10.95 -4.65
CA THR A 243 7.49 9.62 -4.03
C THR A 243 7.56 8.53 -5.08
N THR A 244 6.80 8.67 -6.18
CA THR A 244 6.84 7.72 -7.30
C THR A 244 8.22 7.70 -7.95
N ALA A 245 8.79 8.86 -8.26
CA ALA A 245 10.13 8.98 -8.84
C ALA A 245 11.21 8.34 -7.93
N ARG A 246 11.24 8.71 -6.65
CA ARG A 246 12.21 8.17 -5.68
C ARG A 246 12.15 6.65 -5.55
N ILE A 247 10.97 6.06 -5.71
CA ILE A 247 10.76 4.63 -5.54
C ILE A 247 11.02 3.86 -6.84
N TYR A 248 10.60 4.39 -7.99
CA TYR A 248 10.55 3.65 -9.26
C TYR A 248 11.49 4.17 -10.36
N ALA A 249 12.33 5.17 -10.09
CA ALA A 249 13.21 5.78 -11.11
C ALA A 249 14.09 4.76 -11.85
N GLN A 250 14.53 3.69 -11.19
CA GLN A 250 15.37 2.66 -11.83
C GLN A 250 14.66 1.86 -12.95
N TRP A 251 13.32 1.90 -13.02
CA TRP A 251 12.55 1.28 -14.10
C TRP A 251 12.25 2.25 -15.24
N ILE A 252 12.64 3.52 -15.14
CA ILE A 252 12.45 4.46 -16.25
C ILE A 252 13.35 3.99 -17.40
N PRO A 253 12.79 3.80 -18.62
CA PRO A 253 13.59 3.41 -19.77
C PRO A 253 14.76 4.36 -19.96
N SER A 254 15.97 3.83 -19.86
CA SER A 254 17.18 4.57 -20.19
C SER A 254 17.24 4.68 -21.71
N THR A 255 16.88 5.85 -22.25
CA THR A 255 17.15 6.18 -23.65
C THR A 255 18.64 6.56 -23.80
N GLN A 256 19.56 5.73 -23.32
CA GLN A 256 20.99 6.07 -23.22
C GLN A 256 21.60 6.52 -24.57
N GLN A 257 21.07 6.04 -25.70
CA GLN A 257 21.49 6.47 -27.05
C GLN A 257 20.84 7.78 -27.54
N GLN A 258 19.77 8.27 -26.92
CA GLN A 258 19.04 9.50 -27.32
C GLN A 258 18.89 10.53 -26.19
N ALA A 259 19.37 10.22 -24.99
CA ALA A 259 19.35 11.12 -23.85
C ALA A 259 20.11 12.41 -24.19
N GLY A 260 19.44 13.56 -24.04
CA GLY A 260 19.96 14.86 -24.47
C GLY A 260 19.72 15.21 -25.95
N MET A 261 19.47 14.23 -26.81
CA MET A 261 19.26 14.44 -28.26
C MET A 261 17.78 14.62 -28.63
N LEU A 262 16.84 14.14 -27.81
CA LEU A 262 15.41 14.22 -28.09
C LEU A 262 14.91 15.67 -28.26
N ALA A 263 15.39 16.60 -27.44
CA ALA A 263 15.05 18.02 -27.56
C ALA A 263 15.64 18.62 -28.83
N ALA A 264 16.91 18.32 -29.12
CA ALA A 264 17.56 18.76 -30.36
C ALA A 264 16.82 18.25 -31.58
N ALA A 265 16.50 16.95 -31.66
CA ALA A 265 15.77 16.36 -32.78
C ALA A 265 14.36 16.93 -32.95
N LYS A 266 13.66 17.22 -31.85
CA LYS A 266 12.27 17.71 -31.87
C LYS A 266 12.16 19.20 -32.17
N TYR A 267 13.16 19.99 -31.81
CA TYR A 267 13.14 21.46 -31.91
C TYR A 267 14.27 22.02 -32.79
N THR A 268 14.79 21.22 -33.74
CA THR A 268 15.67 21.74 -34.80
C THR A 268 14.92 22.83 -35.57
N LEU A 269 15.47 24.05 -35.60
CA LEU A 269 14.98 25.19 -36.38
C LEU A 269 15.25 25.00 -37.88
#